data_AF-A0A3C1C7H4-F1
#
_entry.id   AF-A0A3C1C7H4-F1
#
_cell.length_a   1.000
_cell.length_b   1.000
_cell.length_c   1.000
_cell.angle_alpha   90.00
_cell.angle_beta   90.00
_cell.angle_gamma   90.00
#
_symmetry.space_group_name_H-M   'P 1'
#
loop_
_entity.id
_entity.type
_entity.pdbx_description
1 polymer ?
#
loop_
_entity_poly.entity_id
_entity_poly.type
_entity_poly.pdbx_seq_one_letter_code
_entity_poly.pdbx_strand_id
1 'polypeptide(L)'
;MHFKSILRMLSIILLIVSIFSLACGLFSIVEGLSWRVSFSLFIPTIISLAFFMLMYAITRHDERPFLTNKDSFLFVTFSWVFSSALGAIPFTFSGYIPSYIDAFYETVSGFTTTGASILTDIEAIPRPLLLWRATTHWLGGMGIVVLLVAILPSLGFSAIRIMEAETPSPEVDRIAPRISKTAKTLWLIYCGFTICEIILL
;
A
#
# COMPACT_ATOMS: atom_id res chain seq x y z
N MET A 1 -12.66 -11.66 17.37
CA MET A 1 -11.68 -10.94 16.55
C MET A 1 -11.16 -11.89 15.50
N HIS A 2 -11.28 -11.53 14.22
CA HIS A 2 -10.93 -12.41 13.10
C HIS A 2 -9.49 -12.15 12.64
N PHE A 3 -8.51 -12.56 13.44
CA PHE A 3 -7.09 -12.22 13.20
C PHE A 3 -6.55 -12.72 11.87
N LYS A 4 -6.94 -13.92 11.43
CA LYS A 4 -6.58 -14.47 10.11
C LYS A 4 -7.03 -13.57 8.95
N SER A 5 -8.26 -13.08 9.02
CA SER A 5 -8.84 -12.14 8.04
C SER A 5 -8.08 -10.83 8.01
N ILE A 6 -7.74 -10.27 9.17
CA ILE A 6 -6.94 -9.05 9.30
C ILE A 6 -5.56 -9.23 8.66
N LEU A 7 -4.85 -10.31 9.01
CA LEU A 7 -3.52 -10.59 8.46
C LEU A 7 -3.55 -10.85 6.95
N ARG A 8 -4.62 -11.49 6.43
CA ARG A 8 -4.80 -11.67 4.98
C ARG A 8 -4.99 -10.34 4.26
N MET A 9 -5.78 -9.42 4.82
CA MET A 9 -5.94 -8.08 4.23
C MET A 9 -4.66 -7.25 4.36
N LEU A 10 -3.95 -7.40 5.48
CA LEU A 10 -2.66 -6.76 5.70
C LEU A 10 -1.60 -7.26 4.71
N SER A 11 -1.57 -8.55 4.38
CA SER A 11 -0.62 -9.05 3.38
C SER A 11 -0.90 -8.48 1.98
N ILE A 12 -2.17 -8.29 1.64
CA ILE A 12 -2.57 -7.64 0.38
C ILE A 12 -2.11 -6.18 0.34
N ILE A 13 -2.35 -5.40 1.40
CA ILE A 13 -1.96 -3.98 1.37
C ILE A 13 -0.44 -3.80 1.32
N LEU A 14 0.31 -4.64 2.05
CA LEU A 14 1.78 -4.65 1.99
C LEU A 14 2.29 -5.05 0.60
N LEU A 15 1.63 -5.99 -0.07
CA LEU A 15 1.95 -6.37 -1.44
C LEU A 15 1.71 -5.20 -2.41
N ILE A 16 0.60 -4.49 -2.28
CA ILE A 16 0.31 -3.28 -3.09
C ILE A 16 1.41 -2.24 -2.90
N VAL A 17 1.75 -1.90 -1.65
CA VAL A 17 2.83 -0.93 -1.35
C VAL A 17 4.16 -1.38 -1.96
N SER A 18 4.48 -2.67 -1.88
CA SER A 18 5.72 -3.19 -2.45
C SER A 18 5.78 -3.15 -3.98
N ILE A 19 4.65 -3.19 -4.69
CA ILE A 19 4.63 -3.05 -6.16
C ILE A 19 5.17 -1.67 -6.56
N PHE A 20 4.87 -0.62 -5.79
CA PHE A 20 5.43 0.70 -6.02
C PHE A 20 6.93 0.76 -5.74
N SER A 21 7.40 0.09 -4.68
CA SER A 21 8.84 -0.06 -4.39
C SER A 21 9.55 -0.84 -5.50
N LEU A 22 8.92 -1.89 -6.03
CA LEU A 22 9.41 -2.66 -7.17
C LEU A 22 9.54 -1.76 -8.40
N ALA A 23 8.53 -0.94 -8.72
CA ALA A 23 8.58 -0.01 -9.84
C ALA A 23 9.76 0.98 -9.70
N CYS A 24 10.00 1.51 -8.50
CA CYS A 24 11.18 2.34 -8.21
C CYS A 24 12.49 1.56 -8.38
N GLY A 25 12.54 0.29 -7.96
CA GLY A 25 13.70 -0.58 -8.15
C GLY A 25 13.99 -0.90 -9.63
N LEU A 26 12.94 -1.09 -10.44
CA LEU A 26 13.08 -1.26 -11.89
C LEU A 26 13.62 0.02 -12.53
N PHE A 27 13.13 1.19 -12.11
CA PHE A 27 13.68 2.47 -12.53
C PHE A 27 15.16 2.64 -12.14
N SER A 28 15.56 2.13 -10.97
CA SER A 28 16.96 2.11 -10.53
C SER A 28 17.89 1.33 -11.45
N ILE A 29 17.40 0.25 -12.08
CA ILE A 29 18.16 -0.51 -13.08
C ILE A 29 18.38 0.32 -14.35
N VAL A 30 17.34 1.02 -14.81
CA VAL A 30 17.39 1.87 -16.01
C VAL A 30 18.37 3.03 -15.83
N GLU A 31 18.41 3.64 -14.64
CA GLU A 31 19.36 4.71 -14.30
C GLU A 31 20.81 4.20 -14.13
N GLY A 32 21.06 2.89 -14.20
CA GLY A 32 22.41 2.31 -14.09
C GLY A 32 23.04 2.46 -12.69
N LEU A 33 22.22 2.57 -11.64
CA LEU A 33 22.70 2.78 -10.28
C LEU A 33 23.30 1.51 -9.66
N SER A 34 24.02 1.70 -8.56
CA SER A 34 24.68 0.61 -7.85
C SER A 34 23.70 -0.51 -7.49
N TRP A 35 24.19 -1.76 -7.58
CA TRP A 35 23.39 -2.96 -7.26
C TRP A 35 22.73 -2.87 -5.87
N ARG A 36 23.40 -2.22 -4.92
CA ARG A 36 22.95 -2.05 -3.54
C ARG A 36 21.65 -1.24 -3.46
N VAL A 37 21.54 -0.15 -4.22
CA VAL A 37 20.32 0.68 -4.25
C VAL A 37 19.17 -0.10 -4.90
N SER A 38 19.40 -0.68 -6.07
CA SER A 38 18.38 -1.48 -6.78
C SER A 38 17.89 -2.66 -5.93
N PHE A 39 18.81 -3.38 -5.29
CA PHE A 39 18.47 -4.50 -4.43
C PHE A 39 17.65 -4.06 -3.21
N SER A 40 18.01 -2.93 -2.58
CA SER A 40 17.27 -2.39 -1.43
C SER A 40 15.79 -2.13 -1.72
N LEU A 41 15.45 -1.73 -2.95
CA LEU A 41 14.09 -1.47 -3.42
C LEU A 41 13.30 -2.75 -3.75
N PHE A 42 13.99 -3.88 -3.98
CA PHE A 42 13.36 -5.18 -4.23
C PHE A 42 13.04 -5.95 -2.95
N ILE A 43 13.76 -5.70 -1.85
CA ILE A 43 13.56 -6.39 -0.56
C ILE A 43 12.10 -6.30 -0.07
N PRO A 44 11.42 -5.11 -0.08
CA PRO A 44 10.01 -5.02 0.30
C PRO A 44 9.10 -5.99 -0.43
N THR A 45 9.35 -6.20 -1.73
CA THR A 45 8.56 -7.08 -2.60
C THR A 45 8.77 -8.55 -2.25
N ILE A 46 10.01 -8.94 -1.94
CA ILE A 46 10.31 -10.31 -1.55
C ILE A 46 9.60 -10.64 -0.22
N ILE A 47 9.70 -9.73 0.76
CA ILE A 47 9.07 -9.89 2.09
C ILE A 47 7.55 -9.93 1.97
N SER A 48 6.95 -8.96 1.27
CA SER A 48 5.49 -8.86 1.13
C SER A 48 4.92 -10.04 0.34
N LEU A 49 5.59 -10.50 -0.71
CA LEU A 49 5.17 -11.66 -1.49
C LEU A 49 5.24 -12.95 -0.68
N ALA A 50 6.33 -13.18 0.06
CA ALA A 50 6.44 -14.33 0.95
C ALA A 50 5.33 -14.32 2.01
N PHE A 51 5.07 -13.17 2.63
CA PHE A 51 4.01 -13.00 3.60
C PHE A 51 2.61 -13.20 3.00
N PHE A 52 2.38 -12.69 1.79
CA PHE A 52 1.14 -12.90 1.05
C PHE A 52 0.91 -14.38 0.74
N MET A 53 1.91 -15.09 0.21
CA MET A 53 1.82 -16.51 -0.11
C MET A 53 1.55 -17.36 1.14
N LEU A 54 2.22 -17.06 2.26
CA LEU A 54 1.99 -17.71 3.55
C LEU A 54 0.54 -17.50 4.02
N MET A 55 0.07 -16.25 4.03
CA MET A 55 -1.29 -15.94 4.46
C MET A 55 -2.34 -16.53 3.52
N TYR A 56 -2.09 -16.53 2.22
CA TYR A 56 -2.95 -17.17 1.23
C TYR A 56 -3.06 -18.68 1.49
N ALA A 57 -1.94 -19.37 1.72
CA ALA A 57 -1.95 -20.81 2.03
C ALA A 57 -2.74 -21.14 3.30
N ILE A 58 -2.58 -20.33 4.36
CA ILE A 58 -3.26 -20.53 5.66
C ILE A 58 -4.77 -20.24 5.56
N THR A 59 -5.17 -19.27 4.74
CA THR A 59 -6.56 -18.75 4.70
C THR A 59 -7.33 -19.14 3.44
N ARG A 60 -6.77 -20.00 2.57
CA ARG A 60 -7.41 -20.43 1.31
C ARG A 60 -8.74 -21.16 1.50
N HIS A 61 -8.94 -21.78 2.68
CA HIS A 61 -10.15 -22.52 3.03
C HIS A 61 -11.09 -21.73 3.94
N ASP A 62 -10.67 -20.54 4.40
CA ASP A 62 -11.55 -19.68 5.19
C ASP A 62 -12.55 -19.02 4.24
N GLU A 63 -13.84 -19.18 4.53
CA GLU A 63 -14.89 -18.39 3.90
C GLU A 63 -14.64 -16.90 4.14
N ARG A 64 -15.11 -16.06 3.21
CA ARG A 64 -14.67 -14.67 2.98
C ARG A 64 -14.46 -13.87 4.28
N PRO A 65 -13.43 -13.00 4.35
CA PRO A 65 -13.12 -12.26 5.57
C PRO A 65 -14.28 -11.34 5.96
N PHE A 66 -15.02 -11.73 7.00
CA PHE A 66 -15.90 -10.83 7.73
C PHE A 66 -15.04 -10.04 8.72
N LEU A 67 -14.97 -8.72 8.53
CA LEU A 67 -14.35 -7.82 9.50
C LEU A 67 -15.44 -7.18 10.33
N THR A 68 -15.36 -7.34 11.66
CA THR A 68 -16.13 -6.50 12.57
C THR A 68 -15.59 -5.07 12.55
N ASN A 69 -16.34 -4.10 13.12
CA ASN A 69 -15.84 -2.73 13.27
C ASN A 69 -14.50 -2.68 14.05
N LYS A 70 -14.36 -3.50 15.10
CA LYS A 70 -13.12 -3.62 15.88
C LYS A 70 -11.96 -4.16 15.04
N ASP A 71 -12.22 -5.18 14.23
CA ASP A 71 -11.21 -5.75 13.33
C ASP A 71 -10.78 -4.73 12.26
N SER A 72 -11.71 -3.89 11.80
CA SER A 72 -11.44 -2.82 10.82
C SER A 72 -10.55 -1.72 11.39
N PHE A 73 -10.79 -1.26 12.63
CA PHE A 73 -9.89 -0.32 13.30
C PHE A 73 -8.48 -0.88 13.46
N LEU A 74 -8.37 -2.13 13.87
CA LEU A 74 -7.08 -2.79 14.02
C LEU A 74 -6.35 -2.94 12.68
N PHE A 75 -7.08 -3.33 11.63
CA PHE A 75 -6.57 -3.44 10.27
C PHE A 75 -6.02 -2.10 9.76
N VAL A 76 -6.75 -1.00 9.95
CA VAL A 76 -6.29 0.34 9.53
C VAL A 76 -5.01 0.72 10.27
N THR A 77 -4.98 0.59 11.59
CA THR A 77 -3.79 0.93 12.39
C THR A 77 -2.57 0.12 11.96
N PHE A 78 -2.72 -1.20 11.81
CA PHE A 78 -1.64 -2.06 11.35
C PHE A 78 -1.22 -1.76 9.90
N SER A 79 -2.15 -1.41 9.03
CA SER A 79 -1.83 -1.02 7.65
C SER A 79 -0.82 0.13 7.61
N TRP A 80 -1.03 1.18 8.40
CA TRP A 80 -0.12 2.33 8.46
C TRP A 80 1.24 1.97 9.07
N VAL A 81 1.22 1.26 10.21
CA VAL A 81 2.45 0.89 10.93
C VAL A 81 3.32 -0.05 10.10
N PHE A 82 2.76 -1.14 9.58
CA PHE A 82 3.52 -2.12 8.81
C PHE A 82 3.92 -1.63 7.43
N SER A 83 3.10 -0.79 6.77
CA SER A 83 3.52 -0.17 5.50
C SER A 83 4.69 0.78 5.70
N SER A 84 4.70 1.55 6.79
CA SER A 84 5.83 2.42 7.14
C SER A 84 7.08 1.62 7.51
N ALA A 85 6.91 0.52 8.25
CA ALA A 85 8.02 -0.38 8.59
C ALA A 85 8.62 -1.04 7.34
N LEU A 86 7.77 -1.50 6.42
CA LEU A 86 8.20 -2.09 5.15
C LEU A 86 8.87 -1.03 4.25
N GLY A 87 8.31 0.17 4.18
CA GLY A 87 8.82 1.25 3.33
C GLY A 87 10.11 1.91 3.79
N ALA A 88 10.51 1.68 5.05
CA ALA A 88 11.80 2.11 5.59
C ALA A 88 12.99 1.26 5.12
N ILE A 89 12.71 0.04 4.66
CA ILE A 89 13.73 -0.94 4.27
C ILE A 89 14.65 -0.42 3.15
N PRO A 90 14.15 0.16 2.05
CA PRO A 90 15.02 0.66 0.98
C PRO A 90 16.02 1.71 1.46
N PHE A 91 15.62 2.65 2.31
CA PHE A 91 16.52 3.69 2.84
C PHE A 91 17.62 3.11 3.73
N THR A 92 17.28 2.11 4.54
CA THR A 92 18.23 1.47 5.46
C THR A 92 19.25 0.61 4.70
N PHE A 93 18.78 -0.26 3.82
CA PHE A 93 19.64 -1.21 3.11
C PHE A 93 20.48 -0.55 2.01
N SER A 94 19.97 0.52 1.39
CA SER A 94 20.77 1.35 0.47
C SER A 94 21.93 2.06 1.18
N GLY A 95 21.79 2.32 2.49
CA GLY A 95 22.80 2.99 3.32
C GLY A 95 22.69 4.52 3.35
N TYR A 96 21.68 5.11 2.72
CA TYR A 96 21.45 6.57 2.75
C TYR A 96 20.81 7.04 4.05
N ILE A 97 20.05 6.16 4.73
CA ILE A 97 19.58 6.38 6.10
C ILE A 97 19.96 5.14 6.94
N PRO A 98 21.20 5.04 7.47
CA PRO A 98 21.70 3.82 8.10
C PRO A 98 20.91 3.34 9.31
N SER A 99 20.31 4.27 10.06
CA SER A 99 19.45 3.97 11.21
C SER A 99 18.06 3.59 10.72
N TYR A 100 17.61 2.37 11.03
CA TYR A 100 16.25 1.92 10.69
C TYR A 100 15.18 2.79 11.36
N ILE A 101 15.45 3.31 12.56
CA ILE A 101 14.50 4.18 13.27
C ILE A 101 14.32 5.51 12.53
N ASP A 102 15.42 6.08 12.02
CA ASP A 102 15.37 7.33 11.26
C ASP A 102 14.71 7.10 9.89
N ALA A 103 14.99 5.96 9.25
CA ALA A 103 14.33 5.56 8.01
C ALA A 103 12.82 5.32 8.23
N PHE A 104 12.45 4.74 9.38
CA PHE A 104 11.06 4.58 9.78
C PHE A 104 10.38 5.93 10.00
N TYR A 105 11.03 6.88 10.66
CA TYR A 105 10.52 8.25 10.82
C TYR A 105 10.30 8.92 9.45
N GLU A 106 11.28 8.88 8.55
CA GLU A 106 11.17 9.46 7.20
C GLU A 106 10.01 8.83 6.43
N THR A 107 9.83 7.52 6.56
CA THR A 107 8.77 6.77 5.87
C THR A 107 7.39 7.03 6.47
N VAL A 108 7.27 7.10 7.80
CA VAL A 108 6.03 7.48 8.50
C VAL A 108 5.62 8.87 8.04
N SER A 109 6.54 9.84 8.10
CA SER A 109 6.32 11.21 7.64
C SER A 109 5.81 11.27 6.20
N GLY A 110 6.38 10.44 5.31
CA GLY A 110 5.91 10.30 3.94
C GLY A 110 4.49 9.75 3.84
N PHE A 111 4.21 8.57 4.40
CA PHE A 111 2.87 7.98 4.31
C PHE A 111 1.79 8.83 5.00
N THR A 112 2.11 9.54 6.08
CA THR A 112 1.16 10.44 6.73
C THR A 112 1.08 11.80 6.06
N THR A 113 1.87 12.04 5.00
CA THR A 113 1.99 13.33 4.31
C THR A 113 2.37 14.49 5.23
N THR A 114 3.12 14.20 6.28
CA THR A 114 3.62 15.21 7.23
C THR A 114 4.72 16.05 6.59
N GLY A 115 5.56 15.45 5.74
CA GLY A 115 6.63 16.16 5.03
C GLY A 115 7.80 16.59 5.90
N ALA A 116 7.86 16.17 7.17
CA ALA A 116 9.06 16.31 8.01
C ALA A 116 10.16 15.37 7.52
N SER A 117 11.42 15.81 7.56
CA SER A 117 12.55 15.01 7.07
C SER A 117 13.73 15.04 8.03
N ILE A 118 14.40 13.89 8.17
CA ILE A 118 15.69 13.79 8.86
C ILE A 118 16.87 14.16 7.96
N LEU A 119 16.63 14.19 6.64
CA LEU A 119 17.65 14.46 5.65
C LEU A 119 17.93 15.96 5.59
N THR A 120 19.20 16.33 5.79
CA THR A 120 19.65 17.72 5.68
C THR A 120 19.82 18.15 4.23
N ASP A 121 20.28 17.24 3.37
CA ASP A 121 20.37 17.40 1.93
C ASP A 121 19.61 16.25 1.25
N ILE A 122 18.41 16.56 0.76
CA ILE A 122 17.55 15.59 0.09
C ILE A 122 18.11 15.24 -1.30
N GLU A 123 18.68 16.22 -2.02
CA GLU A 123 19.12 16.05 -3.41
C GLU A 123 20.34 15.13 -3.52
N ALA A 124 21.08 14.93 -2.43
CA ALA A 124 22.17 13.97 -2.35
C ALA A 124 21.74 12.50 -2.48
N ILE A 125 20.44 12.19 -2.33
CA ILE A 125 19.93 10.82 -2.44
C ILE A 125 19.71 10.43 -3.91
N PRO A 126 20.02 9.18 -4.30
CA PRO A 126 19.75 8.66 -5.64
C PRO A 126 18.29 8.82 -6.07
N ARG A 127 18.10 9.19 -7.33
CA ARG A 127 16.77 9.44 -7.92
C ARG A 127 15.72 8.36 -7.67
N PRO A 128 16.01 7.04 -7.70
CA PRO A 128 15.00 6.02 -7.39
C PRO A 128 14.56 6.00 -5.92
N LEU A 129 15.44 6.36 -4.99
CA LEU A 129 15.09 6.50 -3.58
C LEU A 129 14.32 7.81 -3.34
N LEU A 130 14.64 8.87 -4.08
CA LEU A 130 13.80 10.08 -4.12
C LEU A 130 12.43 9.81 -4.68
N LEU A 131 12.34 9.04 -5.77
CA LEU A 131 11.07 8.58 -6.34
C LEU A 131 10.30 7.74 -5.33
N TRP A 132 10.97 6.83 -4.61
CA TRP A 132 10.33 6.06 -3.54
C TRP A 132 9.78 6.98 -2.43
N ARG A 133 10.57 7.96 -1.98
CA ARG A 133 10.16 8.97 -1.00
C ARG A 133 8.96 9.80 -1.47
N ALA A 134 8.94 10.22 -2.73
CA ALA A 134 7.79 10.92 -3.31
C ALA A 134 6.57 9.99 -3.42
N THR A 135 6.79 8.71 -3.73
CA THR A 135 5.73 7.72 -3.85
C THR A 135 5.08 7.41 -2.50
N THR A 136 5.81 7.41 -1.38
CA THR A 136 5.19 7.25 -0.05
C THR A 136 4.25 8.42 0.29
N HIS A 137 4.63 9.65 -0.07
CA HIS A 137 3.73 10.82 0.03
C HIS A 137 2.52 10.69 -0.88
N TRP A 138 2.72 10.26 -2.12
CA TRP A 138 1.64 10.10 -3.09
C TRP A 138 0.63 9.02 -2.66
N LEU A 139 1.11 7.87 -2.17
CA LEU A 139 0.27 6.81 -1.60
C LEU A 139 -0.42 7.25 -0.31
N GLY A 140 0.27 8.04 0.51
CA GLY A 140 -0.23 8.63 1.73
C GLY A 140 -1.38 9.62 1.52
N GLY A 141 -1.25 10.52 0.55
CA GLY A 141 -2.15 11.65 0.33
C GLY A 141 -3.59 11.23 0.02
N MET A 142 -3.76 10.17 -0.77
CA MET A 142 -5.08 9.57 -1.01
C MET A 142 -5.47 8.53 0.07
N GLY A 143 -4.46 7.95 0.72
CA GLY A 143 -4.60 6.93 1.76
C GLY A 143 -4.50 5.50 1.21
N ILE A 144 -3.49 4.76 1.71
CA ILE A 144 -3.23 3.37 1.32
C ILE A 144 -4.44 2.44 1.53
N VAL A 145 -5.25 2.69 2.57
CA VAL A 145 -6.45 1.89 2.85
C VAL A 145 -7.55 2.20 1.82
N VAL A 146 -7.67 3.45 1.37
CA VAL A 146 -8.66 3.82 0.36
C VAL A 146 -8.33 3.15 -0.98
N LEU A 147 -7.04 3.02 -1.31
CA LEU A 147 -6.59 2.22 -2.46
C LEU A 147 -7.05 0.78 -2.37
N LEU A 148 -6.84 0.13 -1.21
CA LEU A 148 -7.30 -1.24 -1.00
C LEU A 148 -8.82 -1.35 -1.20
N VAL A 149 -9.61 -0.46 -0.61
CA VAL A 149 -11.08 -0.43 -0.75
C VAL A 149 -11.52 -0.23 -2.20
N ALA A 150 -10.79 0.56 -2.99
CA ALA A 150 -11.06 0.75 -4.41
C ALA A 150 -10.89 -0.54 -5.22
N ILE A 151 -9.91 -1.38 -4.89
CA ILE A 151 -9.62 -2.62 -5.64
C ILE A 151 -10.26 -3.88 -5.06
N LEU A 152 -10.74 -3.82 -3.80
CA LEU A 152 -11.26 -4.95 -3.04
C LEU A 152 -12.36 -5.75 -3.78
N PRO A 153 -13.35 -5.13 -4.46
CA PRO A 153 -14.36 -5.89 -5.18
C PRO A 153 -13.79 -6.69 -6.36
N SER A 154 -12.76 -6.17 -7.03
CA SER A 154 -12.11 -6.82 -8.16
C SER A 154 -11.31 -8.06 -7.75
N LEU A 155 -10.88 -8.12 -6.49
CA LEU A 155 -10.18 -9.27 -5.90
C LEU A 155 -11.15 -10.36 -5.39
N GLY A 156 -12.44 -10.27 -5.70
CA GLY A 156 -13.43 -11.29 -5.36
C GLY A 156 -14.02 -11.16 -3.95
N PHE A 157 -13.64 -10.12 -3.18
CA PHE A 157 -14.19 -9.87 -1.84
C PHE A 157 -15.61 -9.26 -1.85
N SER A 158 -16.21 -9.03 -3.02
CA SER A 158 -17.55 -8.44 -3.13
C SER A 158 -18.66 -9.44 -2.76
N ALA A 159 -19.19 -9.31 -1.54
CA ALA A 159 -20.22 -10.16 -0.90
C ALA A 159 -21.64 -10.08 -1.50
N ILE A 160 -21.79 -9.83 -2.81
CA ILE A 160 -23.11 -9.49 -3.39
C ILE A 160 -23.68 -10.61 -4.28
N ARG A 161 -22.83 -11.52 -4.79
CA ARG A 161 -23.25 -12.42 -5.89
C ARG A 161 -23.90 -13.74 -5.49
N ILE A 162 -24.07 -14.03 -4.20
CA ILE A 162 -24.83 -15.21 -3.75
C ILE A 162 -26.29 -14.82 -3.42
N MET A 163 -26.52 -13.60 -2.93
CA MET A 163 -27.88 -13.13 -2.60
C MET A 163 -28.74 -12.77 -3.82
N GLU A 164 -28.14 -12.41 -4.96
CA GLU A 164 -28.89 -12.20 -6.22
C GLU A 164 -29.45 -13.51 -6.81
N ALA A 165 -28.93 -14.67 -6.39
CA ALA A 165 -29.41 -15.97 -6.87
C ALA A 165 -30.59 -16.51 -6.04
N GLU A 166 -30.84 -15.99 -4.83
CA GLU A 166 -31.81 -16.59 -3.89
C GLU A 166 -32.96 -15.68 -3.44
N THR A 167 -33.03 -14.39 -3.80
CA THR A 167 -34.20 -13.58 -3.39
C THR A 167 -34.49 -12.39 -4.32
N PRO A 168 -35.68 -12.34 -4.95
CA PRO A 168 -36.15 -11.14 -5.62
C PRO A 168 -36.73 -10.18 -4.56
N SER A 169 -35.87 -9.42 -3.86
CA SER A 169 -36.30 -8.35 -2.94
C SER A 169 -35.49 -7.06 -3.16
N PRO A 170 -36.11 -5.86 -3.11
CA PRO A 170 -35.58 -4.65 -3.76
C PRO A 170 -34.51 -3.85 -2.99
N GLU A 171 -34.10 -4.32 -1.81
CA GLU A 171 -33.27 -3.52 -0.89
C GLU A 171 -32.10 -4.31 -0.27
N VAL A 172 -31.34 -5.02 -1.10
CA VAL A 172 -30.04 -5.54 -0.64
C VAL A 172 -29.10 -4.35 -0.42
N ASP A 173 -28.69 -4.20 0.83
CA ASP A 173 -27.98 -3.09 1.45
C ASP A 173 -26.79 -2.59 0.59
N ARG A 174 -26.97 -1.42 -0.04
CA ARG A 174 -26.15 -0.91 -1.15
C ARG A 174 -24.83 -0.26 -0.72
N ILE A 175 -24.40 -0.41 0.53
CA ILE A 175 -23.34 0.43 1.13
C ILE A 175 -21.94 0.05 0.61
N ALA A 176 -21.56 -1.24 0.66
CA ALA A 176 -20.24 -1.70 0.19
C ALA A 176 -19.91 -1.40 -1.29
N PRO A 177 -20.80 -1.63 -2.28
CA PRO A 177 -20.50 -1.31 -3.68
C PRO A 177 -20.46 0.21 -3.92
N ARG A 178 -21.19 1.00 -3.13
CA ARG A 178 -21.12 2.47 -3.17
C ARG A 178 -19.77 2.99 -2.65
N ILE A 179 -19.28 2.46 -1.53
CA ILE A 179 -17.99 2.87 -0.94
C ILE A 179 -16.83 2.61 -1.91
N SER A 180 -16.78 1.42 -2.53
CA SER A 180 -15.72 1.13 -3.50
C SER A 180 -15.82 2.01 -4.76
N LYS A 181 -17.04 2.31 -5.23
CA LYS A 181 -17.25 3.24 -6.34
C LYS A 181 -16.72 4.63 -6.00
N THR A 182 -17.04 5.15 -4.81
CA THR A 182 -16.51 6.44 -4.33
C THR A 182 -15.00 6.42 -4.24
N ALA A 183 -14.39 5.37 -3.68
CA ALA A 183 -12.94 5.24 -3.59
C ALA A 183 -12.27 5.24 -4.98
N LYS A 184 -12.84 4.53 -5.96
CA LYS A 184 -12.36 4.55 -7.36
C LYS A 184 -12.46 5.94 -7.99
N THR A 185 -13.58 6.65 -7.79
CA THR A 185 -13.76 8.00 -8.30
C THR A 185 -12.73 8.96 -7.71
N LEU A 186 -12.49 8.90 -6.40
CA LEU A 186 -11.49 9.75 -5.75
C LEU A 186 -10.08 9.46 -6.25
N TRP A 187 -9.71 8.18 -6.41
CA TRP A 187 -8.43 7.79 -7.01
C TRP A 187 -8.28 8.27 -8.45
N LEU A 188 -9.34 8.19 -9.26
CA LEU A 188 -9.32 8.69 -10.63
C LEU A 188 -9.04 10.21 -10.67
N ILE A 189 -9.73 10.98 -9.82
CA ILE A 189 -9.53 12.43 -9.71
C ILE A 189 -8.12 12.74 -9.21
N TYR A 190 -7.64 12.02 -8.19
CA TYR A 190 -6.30 12.19 -7.63
C TYR A 190 -5.19 11.94 -8.66
N CYS A 191 -5.29 10.83 -9.42
CA CYS A 191 -4.38 10.55 -10.53
C CYS A 191 -4.51 11.59 -11.65
N GLY A 192 -5.73 12.05 -11.96
CA GLY A 192 -5.96 13.09 -12.94
C GLY A 192 -5.23 14.39 -12.61
N PHE A 193 -5.37 14.88 -11.37
CA PHE A 193 -4.61 16.04 -10.91
C PHE A 193 -3.10 15.80 -10.89
N THR A 194 -2.66 14.61 -10.46
CA THR A 194 -1.22 14.26 -10.48
C THR A 194 -0.63 14.35 -11.88
N ILE A 195 -1.34 13.82 -12.89
CA ILE A 195 -0.89 13.86 -14.29
C ILE A 195 -0.89 15.29 -14.82
N CYS A 196 -1.91 16.09 -14.52
CA CYS A 196 -1.96 17.50 -14.90
C CYS A 196 -0.75 18.27 -14.35
N GLU A 197 -0.44 18.10 -13.06
CA GLU A 197 0.73 18.74 -12.42
C GLU A 197 2.05 18.29 -13.08
N ILE A 198 2.22 16.99 -13.36
CA ILE A 198 3.41 16.47 -14.06
C ILE A 198 3.60 17.06 -15.46
N ILE A 199 2.51 17.43 -16.16
CA ILE A 199 2.59 18.02 -17.50
C ILE A 199 2.89 19.53 -17.44
N LEU A 200 2.42 20.20 -16.38
CA LEU A 200 2.51 21.66 -16.25
C LEU A 200 3.82 22.15 -15.61
N LEU A 201 4.51 21.28 -14.84
CA LEU A 201 5.77 21.56 -14.15
C LEU A 201 6.97 20.91 -14.87
#